data_AF-A0A8C5V3V8-F1
#
_entry.id   AF-A0A8C5V3V8-F1
#
_cell.length_a   1.000
_cell.length_b   1.000
_cell.length_c   1.000
_cell.angle_alpha   90.00
_cell.angle_beta   90.00
_cell.angle_gamma   90.00
#
_symmetry.space_group_name_H-M   'P 1'
#
loop_
_entity.id
_entity.type
_entity.pdbx_description
1 polymer ?
#
loop_
_entity_poly.entity_id
_entity_poly.type
_entity_poly.pdbx_seq_one_letter_code
_entity_poly.pdbx_strand_id
1 'polypeptide(L)'
;MSPAGCKPAMTVQGVLWVLLGLLLRPEPGTASLPLTMDSVVRVLEEVEQKAPATERSLSAPAWVLSLGSNGSQHDFYCSLLGPGSFCATAELGPSPLSPELQGLAEAVAQYGAWDENPYGVVLTPDGSTVAVEPLLAGLEAGLQGRRAVNLTLGGTAAPPDLVGAPAPDVAAPSPGGLGGASPGASPAGAGAPDCPAASPGAGAGPPATVDSLLAVTLARTLGLGFLYGPQNRSRPGLGTEGCWDKLSNPRLFTALDPRAPLLSVAFLNGALDGFLLGDYLSQAPEPRAPLSSLLRQYYGPAGVSGDPGLRSNFRRQKGTALISAATLAPQVWGVLALMQKLRPIHSTLRDMTQEQLAQLASRAAKEFTEDFLGCPAIHPRCLWEAAPYRGTPKPLQLPLEFLYVHHTYEPAQPCTDFARCAADMRSMQRFHQDGNGWEDIGYSFVVGSDGYVYEGRGWHWVGAHTLGHNQLGFGVAFVGNYTAALPSEAALRTVRDELPSCAVRAGLLRPHYAALGHRQLVRTHCPGDALFRRLSTWPHFRAIVKPRTARRTSERSRREPPALAPAATEPQ
;
A
#
# COMPACT_ATOMS: atom_id res chain seq x y z
N MET A 1 -39.89 57.48 16.24
CA MET A 1 -40.25 56.08 16.50
C MET A 1 -40.24 55.33 15.17
N SER A 2 -39.61 54.16 15.17
CA SER A 2 -38.95 53.45 14.07
C SER A 2 -39.81 53.09 12.83
N PRO A 3 -39.18 52.91 11.64
CA PRO A 3 -39.82 52.30 10.48
C PRO A 3 -39.52 50.79 10.35
N ALA A 4 -40.50 50.10 9.75
CA ALA A 4 -40.49 48.87 8.95
C ALA A 4 -39.35 47.83 9.11
N GLY A 5 -39.72 46.61 9.53
CA GLY A 5 -38.86 45.43 9.49
C GLY A 5 -38.92 44.69 8.16
N CYS A 6 -37.77 44.54 7.49
CA CYS A 6 -37.52 43.54 6.46
C CYS A 6 -37.02 42.24 7.12
N LYS A 7 -37.67 41.12 6.82
CA LYS A 7 -37.11 39.77 7.07
C LYS A 7 -36.19 39.40 5.90
N PRO A 8 -35.00 38.81 6.12
CA PRO A 8 -34.20 38.29 5.04
C PRO A 8 -34.80 36.97 4.55
N ALA A 9 -35.08 36.89 3.25
CA ALA A 9 -35.31 35.64 2.57
C ALA A 9 -34.01 34.83 2.60
N MET A 10 -33.97 33.78 3.42
CA MET A 10 -32.88 32.80 3.35
C MET A 10 -32.97 32.03 2.02
N THR A 11 -31.81 31.96 1.39
CA THR A 11 -31.46 31.32 0.12
C THR A 11 -31.94 29.87 0.01
N VAL A 12 -33.13 29.67 -0.57
CA VAL A 12 -33.64 28.35 -1.02
C VAL A 12 -32.74 27.74 -2.11
N GLN A 13 -31.96 28.58 -2.80
CA GLN A 13 -31.07 28.18 -3.89
C GLN A 13 -29.85 27.36 -3.42
N GLY A 14 -29.34 27.60 -2.21
CA GLY A 14 -28.17 26.88 -1.67
C GLY A 14 -28.48 25.44 -1.25
N VAL A 15 -29.71 25.17 -0.78
CA VAL A 15 -30.15 23.82 -0.37
C VAL A 15 -30.45 22.95 -1.58
N LEU A 16 -30.93 23.54 -2.67
CA LEU A 16 -31.23 22.84 -3.92
C LEU A 16 -29.95 22.33 -4.61
N TRP A 17 -28.84 23.07 -4.56
CA TRP A 17 -27.53 22.63 -5.08
C TRP A 17 -26.89 21.51 -4.26
N VAL A 18 -27.09 21.50 -2.94
CA VAL A 18 -26.61 20.41 -2.06
C VAL A 18 -27.41 19.14 -2.30
N LEU A 19 -28.73 19.23 -2.51
CA LEU A 19 -29.59 18.09 -2.84
C LEU A 19 -29.38 17.59 -4.29
N LEU A 20 -29.15 18.48 -5.25
CA LEU A 20 -28.85 18.09 -6.64
C LEU A 20 -27.44 17.48 -6.78
N GLY A 21 -26.47 17.96 -6.00
CA GLY A 21 -25.13 17.35 -5.91
C GLY A 21 -25.09 16.00 -5.18
N LEU A 22 -26.15 15.66 -4.43
CA LEU A 22 -26.38 14.32 -3.86
C LEU A 22 -27.13 13.40 -4.85
N LEU A 23 -27.99 13.96 -5.71
CA LEU A 23 -28.77 13.22 -6.71
C LEU A 23 -28.02 12.91 -8.02
N LEU A 24 -26.93 13.62 -8.32
CA LEU A 24 -26.10 13.41 -9.51
C LEU A 24 -24.88 12.50 -9.26
N ARG A 25 -24.74 11.93 -8.05
CA ARG A 25 -23.66 10.98 -7.78
C ARG A 25 -24.12 9.58 -8.16
N PRO A 26 -23.38 8.85 -9.01
CA PRO A 26 -23.77 7.50 -9.37
C PRO A 26 -23.79 6.63 -8.10
N GLU A 27 -24.92 5.97 -7.84
CA GLU A 27 -25.00 4.94 -6.80
C GLU A 27 -23.91 3.88 -7.06
N PRO A 28 -23.11 3.48 -6.05
CA PRO A 28 -22.11 2.43 -6.21
C PRO A 28 -22.81 1.16 -6.69
N GLY A 29 -22.36 0.63 -7.83
CA GLY A 29 -22.97 -0.53 -8.50
C GLY A 29 -23.79 -0.20 -9.76
N THR A 30 -23.90 1.07 -10.17
CA THR A 30 -24.59 1.47 -11.41
C THR A 30 -23.75 1.30 -12.69
N ALA A 31 -22.43 1.14 -12.57
CA ALA A 31 -21.57 0.84 -13.71
C ALA A 31 -21.99 -0.49 -14.35
N SER A 32 -22.25 -0.51 -15.66
CA SER A 32 -22.63 -1.72 -16.41
C SER A 32 -21.44 -2.67 -16.67
N LEU A 33 -20.21 -2.15 -16.54
CA LEU A 33 -18.95 -2.89 -16.68
C LEU A 33 -18.32 -3.25 -15.33
N PRO A 34 -17.52 -4.33 -15.26
CA PRO A 34 -16.76 -4.68 -14.06
C PRO A 34 -15.74 -3.59 -13.70
N LEU A 35 -15.59 -3.33 -12.41
CA LEU A 35 -14.62 -2.37 -11.86
C LEU A 35 -13.22 -3.00 -11.81
N THR A 36 -12.59 -3.15 -12.97
CA THR A 36 -11.24 -3.70 -13.12
C THR A 36 -10.29 -2.69 -13.75
N MET A 37 -8.99 -2.84 -13.48
CA MET A 37 -7.96 -2.02 -14.12
C MET A 37 -7.96 -2.18 -15.65
N ASP A 38 -8.28 -3.36 -16.18
CA ASP A 38 -8.47 -3.55 -17.63
C ASP A 38 -9.57 -2.68 -18.21
N SER A 39 -10.61 -2.40 -17.42
CA SER A 39 -11.71 -1.53 -17.83
C SER A 39 -11.27 -0.06 -17.83
N VAL A 40 -10.45 0.37 -16.87
CA VAL A 40 -9.79 1.69 -16.87
C VAL A 40 -8.86 1.85 -18.07
N VAL A 41 -8.07 0.81 -18.39
CA VAL A 41 -7.22 0.78 -19.58
C VAL A 41 -8.04 0.98 -20.85
N ARG A 42 -9.22 0.33 -20.97
CA ARG A 42 -10.11 0.53 -22.14
C ARG A 42 -10.64 1.95 -22.25
N VAL A 43 -10.97 2.59 -21.12
CA VAL A 43 -11.34 4.02 -21.10
C VAL A 43 -10.21 4.86 -21.67
N LEU A 44 -8.98 4.67 -21.18
CA LEU A 44 -7.81 5.41 -21.69
C LEU A 44 -7.57 5.15 -23.18
N GLU A 45 -7.70 3.90 -23.65
CA GLU A 45 -7.52 3.57 -25.07
C GLU A 45 -8.53 4.29 -25.97
N GLU A 46 -9.80 4.35 -25.57
CA GLU A 46 -10.82 5.01 -26.37
C GLU A 46 -10.58 6.53 -26.42
N VAL A 47 -10.15 7.15 -25.31
CA VAL A 47 -9.74 8.56 -25.27
C VAL A 47 -8.51 8.80 -26.16
N GLU A 48 -7.46 7.97 -26.02
CA GLU A 48 -6.21 8.10 -26.77
C GLU A 48 -6.41 7.89 -28.29
N GLN A 49 -7.33 7.01 -28.70
CA GLN A 49 -7.64 6.77 -30.11
C GLN A 49 -8.39 7.93 -30.75
N LYS A 50 -9.31 8.57 -30.00
CA LYS A 50 -10.20 9.61 -30.52
C LYS A 50 -9.62 11.03 -30.35
N ALA A 51 -8.58 11.21 -29.53
CA ALA A 51 -7.88 12.48 -29.41
C ALA A 51 -7.06 12.83 -30.68
N PRO A 52 -6.91 14.13 -31.03
CA PRO A 52 -6.05 14.58 -32.13
C PRO A 52 -4.59 14.15 -31.89
N ALA A 53 -3.87 13.76 -32.95
CA ALA A 53 -2.53 13.16 -32.86
C ALA A 53 -1.48 13.99 -32.07
N THR A 54 -1.66 15.30 -31.93
CA THR A 54 -0.81 16.22 -31.18
C THR A 54 -1.13 16.28 -29.67
N GLU A 55 -2.24 15.70 -29.21
CA GLU A 55 -2.76 15.80 -27.83
C GLU A 55 -3.01 14.42 -27.16
N ARG A 56 -2.81 13.32 -27.90
CA ARG A 56 -3.21 11.94 -27.52
C ARG A 56 -2.65 11.45 -26.19
N SER A 57 -1.43 11.85 -25.82
CA SER A 57 -0.76 11.35 -24.61
C SER A 57 -0.81 12.31 -23.43
N LEU A 58 -1.11 13.59 -23.64
CA LEU A 58 -1.00 14.64 -22.62
C LEU A 58 -2.31 14.93 -21.88
N SER A 59 -3.46 14.52 -22.43
CA SER A 59 -4.78 14.93 -21.91
C SER A 59 -5.67 13.79 -21.43
N ALA A 60 -5.31 12.52 -21.67
CA ALA A 60 -6.20 11.40 -21.33
C ALA A 60 -6.52 11.29 -19.82
N PRO A 61 -5.56 11.42 -18.89
CA PRO A 61 -5.84 11.45 -17.46
C PRO A 61 -6.67 12.67 -17.06
N ALA A 62 -6.31 13.86 -17.56
CA ALA A 62 -7.07 15.09 -17.36
C ALA A 62 -8.54 14.97 -17.80
N TRP A 63 -8.79 14.36 -18.96
CA TRP A 63 -10.13 14.09 -19.46
C TRP A 63 -10.95 13.22 -18.50
N VAL A 64 -10.40 12.08 -18.07
CA VAL A 64 -11.11 11.18 -17.16
C VAL A 64 -11.39 11.86 -15.81
N LEU A 65 -10.42 12.61 -15.28
CA LEU A 65 -10.62 13.38 -14.05
C LEU A 65 -11.73 14.44 -14.19
N SER A 66 -12.04 14.90 -15.40
CA SER A 66 -12.97 16.03 -15.61
C SER A 66 -14.42 15.62 -15.45
N LEU A 67 -14.70 14.36 -15.80
CA LEU A 67 -15.98 13.69 -15.59
C LEU A 67 -16.34 13.60 -14.11
N GLY A 68 -15.33 13.58 -13.24
CA GLY A 68 -15.45 13.54 -11.80
C GLY A 68 -14.96 14.82 -11.12
N SER A 69 -15.00 15.99 -11.73
CA SER A 69 -14.50 17.20 -11.05
C SER A 69 -15.53 17.80 -10.08
N ASN A 70 -15.09 18.17 -8.87
CA ASN A 70 -15.84 19.01 -7.94
C ASN A 70 -14.91 20.11 -7.39
N GLY A 71 -15.46 21.32 -7.18
CA GLY A 71 -14.70 22.58 -7.12
C GLY A 71 -13.42 22.55 -6.27
N SER A 72 -13.49 22.19 -4.98
CA SER A 72 -12.32 22.33 -4.08
C SER A 72 -11.13 21.40 -4.37
N GLN A 73 -11.38 20.24 -4.98
CA GLN A 73 -10.35 19.28 -5.37
C GLN A 73 -9.77 19.64 -6.73
N HIS A 74 -10.64 20.06 -7.64
CA HIS A 74 -10.27 20.63 -8.92
C HIS A 74 -9.34 21.84 -8.73
N ASP A 75 -9.74 22.82 -7.91
CA ASP A 75 -8.96 24.04 -7.63
C ASP A 75 -7.57 23.73 -7.06
N PHE A 76 -7.47 22.71 -6.21
CA PHE A 76 -6.19 22.24 -5.67
C PHE A 76 -5.28 21.70 -6.77
N TYR A 77 -5.76 20.76 -7.59
CA TYR A 77 -4.99 20.22 -8.71
C TYR A 77 -4.56 21.34 -9.66
N CYS A 78 -5.44 22.31 -9.95
CA CYS A 78 -5.12 23.47 -10.78
C CYS A 78 -4.01 24.35 -10.24
N SER A 79 -4.01 24.60 -8.93
CA SER A 79 -2.98 25.41 -8.29
C SER A 79 -1.59 24.79 -8.38
N LEU A 80 -1.48 23.47 -8.56
CA LEU A 80 -0.21 22.74 -8.61
C LEU A 80 0.25 22.36 -10.03
N LEU A 81 -0.69 22.10 -10.94
CA LEU A 81 -0.40 21.60 -12.29
C LEU A 81 -0.31 22.72 -13.35
N GLY A 82 -0.93 23.88 -13.10
CA GLY A 82 -0.82 25.06 -13.97
C GLY A 82 -1.75 25.06 -15.20
N PRO A 83 -1.68 26.08 -16.07
CA PRO A 83 -2.71 26.38 -17.08
C PRO A 83 -2.75 25.46 -18.31
N GLY A 84 -1.82 24.52 -18.48
CA GLY A 84 -1.84 23.50 -19.56
C GLY A 84 -2.38 22.14 -19.13
N SER A 85 -3.00 22.08 -17.95
CA SER A 85 -3.49 20.86 -17.30
C SER A 85 -4.99 20.66 -17.51
N PHE A 86 -5.54 19.65 -16.82
CA PHE A 86 -6.91 19.52 -16.33
C PHE A 86 -7.76 20.81 -16.16
N CYS A 87 -7.10 21.94 -15.94
CA CYS A 87 -7.68 23.21 -15.54
C CYS A 87 -7.85 24.22 -16.66
N ALA A 88 -7.34 23.94 -17.86
CA ALA A 88 -7.77 24.63 -19.05
C ALA A 88 -9.16 24.09 -19.41
N THR A 89 -10.19 24.89 -19.18
CA THR A 89 -11.56 24.64 -19.66
C THR A 89 -11.58 24.66 -21.18
N ALA A 90 -11.05 23.62 -21.82
CA ALA A 90 -11.51 23.28 -23.15
C ALA A 90 -12.94 22.77 -22.97
N GLU A 91 -13.92 23.46 -23.56
CA GLU A 91 -15.24 22.88 -23.77
C GLU A 91 -15.04 21.55 -24.50
N LEU A 92 -15.04 20.49 -23.71
CA LEU A 92 -14.91 19.13 -24.16
C LEU A 92 -16.10 18.89 -25.09
N GLY A 93 -15.80 18.68 -26.37
CA GLY A 93 -16.80 18.29 -27.37
C GLY A 93 -17.55 17.01 -26.97
N PRO A 94 -18.48 16.51 -27.80
CA PRO A 94 -19.25 15.30 -27.48
C PRO A 94 -18.32 14.18 -27.00
N SER A 95 -18.73 13.48 -25.94
CA SER A 95 -17.86 12.52 -25.24
C SER A 95 -17.19 11.58 -26.24
N PRO A 96 -15.85 11.43 -26.18
CA PRO A 96 -15.17 10.43 -26.98
C PRO A 96 -15.51 9.02 -26.50
N LEU A 97 -16.10 8.82 -25.32
CA LEU A 97 -16.38 7.49 -24.80
C LEU A 97 -17.69 6.93 -25.33
N SER A 98 -17.72 5.62 -25.55
CA SER A 98 -18.96 4.87 -25.65
C SER A 98 -19.81 5.05 -24.38
N PRO A 99 -21.16 4.99 -24.45
CA PRO A 99 -22.02 5.16 -23.28
C PRO A 99 -21.66 4.23 -22.10
N GLU A 100 -21.23 3.00 -22.40
CA GLU A 100 -20.82 2.03 -21.39
C GLU A 100 -19.50 2.43 -20.70
N LEU A 101 -18.52 2.93 -21.45
CA LEU A 101 -17.24 3.37 -20.89
C LEU A 101 -17.32 4.74 -20.22
N GLN A 102 -18.26 5.59 -20.63
CA GLN A 102 -18.57 6.85 -19.98
C GLN A 102 -19.01 6.64 -18.52
N GLY A 103 -19.99 5.75 -18.29
CA GLY A 103 -20.46 5.47 -16.94
C GLY A 103 -19.39 4.83 -16.04
N LEU A 104 -18.50 4.01 -16.62
CA LEU A 104 -17.34 3.49 -15.91
C LEU A 104 -16.36 4.60 -15.53
N ALA A 105 -16.03 5.49 -16.46
CA ALA A 105 -15.10 6.59 -16.24
C ALA A 105 -15.61 7.52 -15.13
N GLU A 106 -16.90 7.87 -15.15
CA GLU A 106 -17.56 8.64 -14.09
C GLU A 106 -17.50 7.92 -12.73
N ALA A 107 -17.73 6.61 -12.70
CA ALA A 107 -17.70 5.82 -11.46
C ALA A 107 -16.30 5.73 -10.82
N VAL A 108 -15.23 5.89 -11.60
CA VAL A 108 -13.85 5.77 -11.12
C VAL A 108 -13.09 7.10 -11.05
N ALA A 109 -13.62 8.17 -11.65
CA ALA A 109 -12.95 9.47 -11.73
C ALA A 109 -12.78 10.17 -10.38
N GLN A 110 -13.64 9.88 -9.40
CA GLN A 110 -13.52 10.38 -8.02
C GLN A 110 -13.29 9.23 -7.05
N TYR A 111 -12.37 9.43 -6.12
CA TYR A 111 -12.24 8.62 -4.94
C TYR A 111 -12.94 9.29 -3.75
N GLY A 112 -13.71 8.50 -3.01
CA GLY A 112 -14.32 8.94 -1.77
C GLY A 112 -14.92 7.77 -1.01
N ALA A 113 -15.84 8.06 -0.09
CA ALA A 113 -16.62 7.02 0.55
C ALA A 113 -18.11 7.32 0.52
N TRP A 114 -18.89 6.25 0.36
CA TRP A 114 -20.34 6.21 0.46
C TRP A 114 -20.69 5.16 1.50
N ASP A 115 -21.45 5.55 2.54
CA ASP A 115 -21.88 4.65 3.63
C ASP A 115 -20.69 3.85 4.19
N GLU A 116 -19.63 4.61 4.49
CA GLU A 116 -18.33 4.12 5.00
C GLU A 116 -17.53 3.20 4.05
N ASN A 117 -18.04 2.92 2.84
CA ASN A 117 -17.36 2.11 1.82
C ASN A 117 -16.64 2.98 0.77
N PRO A 118 -15.37 2.67 0.45
CA PRO A 118 -14.65 3.37 -0.62
C PRO A 118 -15.30 3.13 -2.00
N TYR A 119 -15.42 4.21 -2.79
CA TYR A 119 -15.72 4.14 -4.22
C TYR A 119 -14.56 4.76 -5.02
N GLY A 120 -14.62 4.67 -6.35
CA GLY A 120 -13.53 5.16 -7.19
C GLY A 120 -12.36 4.18 -7.30
N VAL A 121 -12.61 2.90 -6.98
CA VAL A 121 -11.60 1.85 -6.86
C VAL A 121 -11.85 0.75 -7.88
N VAL A 122 -10.78 0.04 -8.25
CA VAL A 122 -10.83 -1.10 -9.18
C VAL A 122 -9.95 -2.24 -8.71
N LEU A 123 -10.33 -3.46 -9.07
CA LEU A 123 -9.53 -4.67 -8.88
C LEU A 123 -8.44 -4.75 -9.96
N THR A 124 -7.20 -4.98 -9.56
CA THR A 124 -6.05 -5.13 -10.46
C THR A 124 -5.72 -6.61 -10.70
N PRO A 125 -5.02 -6.96 -11.81
CA PRO A 125 -4.63 -8.35 -12.12
C PRO A 125 -3.76 -9.02 -11.06
N ASP A 126 -2.99 -8.25 -10.28
CA ASP A 126 -2.19 -8.74 -9.15
C ASP A 126 -3.01 -8.94 -7.86
N GLY A 127 -4.35 -8.81 -7.93
CA GLY A 127 -5.27 -9.02 -6.81
C GLY A 127 -5.40 -7.84 -5.85
N SER A 128 -4.63 -6.76 -6.04
CA SER A 128 -4.75 -5.57 -5.22
C SER A 128 -6.00 -4.75 -5.59
N THR A 129 -6.37 -3.82 -4.72
CA THR A 129 -7.38 -2.80 -5.04
C THR A 129 -6.69 -1.45 -5.16
N VAL A 130 -7.06 -0.66 -6.16
CA VAL A 130 -6.44 0.63 -6.50
C VAL A 130 -7.50 1.69 -6.68
N ALA A 131 -7.34 2.85 -6.04
CA ALA A 131 -8.10 4.06 -6.34
C ALA A 131 -7.59 4.69 -7.64
N VAL A 132 -8.49 4.97 -8.58
CA VAL A 132 -8.13 5.43 -9.93
C VAL A 132 -7.80 6.92 -9.94
N GLU A 133 -8.52 7.74 -9.18
CA GLU A 133 -8.28 9.19 -9.12
C GLU A 133 -6.81 9.56 -8.79
N PRO A 134 -6.21 9.11 -7.65
CA PRO A 134 -4.83 9.49 -7.33
C PRO A 134 -3.80 8.87 -8.30
N LEU A 135 -4.12 7.75 -8.93
CA LEU A 135 -3.32 7.15 -10.01
C LEU A 135 -3.26 8.10 -11.22
N LEU A 136 -4.43 8.54 -11.71
CA LEU A 136 -4.53 9.44 -12.87
C LEU A 136 -3.90 10.81 -12.58
N ALA A 137 -4.09 11.34 -11.37
CA ALA A 137 -3.45 12.59 -10.97
C ALA A 137 -1.92 12.52 -10.99
N GLY A 138 -1.34 11.36 -10.61
CA GLY A 138 0.10 11.13 -10.69
C GLY A 138 0.61 11.01 -12.12
N LEU A 139 -0.12 10.32 -13.01
CA LEU A 139 0.21 10.25 -14.44
C LEU A 139 0.20 11.65 -15.08
N GLU A 140 -0.83 12.44 -14.81
CA GLU A 140 -0.97 13.82 -15.29
C GLU A 140 0.20 14.70 -14.83
N ALA A 141 0.56 14.64 -13.54
CA ALA A 141 1.70 15.38 -13.01
C ALA A 141 3.04 14.96 -13.64
N GLY A 142 3.21 13.66 -13.93
CA GLY A 142 4.39 13.15 -14.62
C GLY A 142 4.52 13.64 -16.06
N LEU A 143 3.41 13.65 -16.80
CA LEU A 143 3.33 14.10 -18.19
C LEU A 143 3.68 15.58 -18.35
N GLN A 144 3.20 16.42 -17.43
CA GLN A 144 3.50 17.85 -17.44
C GLN A 144 4.92 18.18 -16.91
N GLY A 145 5.68 17.16 -16.51
CA GLY A 145 6.97 17.30 -15.87
C GLY A 145 6.86 17.59 -14.38
N ARG A 146 7.68 16.87 -13.62
CA ARG A 146 7.86 17.03 -12.17
C ARG A 146 8.44 18.41 -11.89
N ARG A 147 7.73 19.23 -11.11
CA ARG A 147 8.07 20.65 -10.89
C ARG A 147 8.07 21.00 -9.40
N ALA A 148 8.94 21.94 -9.02
CA ALA A 148 8.89 22.58 -7.71
C ALA A 148 7.91 23.75 -7.77
N VAL A 149 6.81 23.66 -7.03
CA VAL A 149 5.77 24.68 -6.96
C VAL A 149 6.07 25.63 -5.80
N ASN A 150 6.25 26.92 -6.08
CA ASN A 150 6.51 27.94 -5.08
C ASN A 150 5.25 28.23 -4.24
N LEU A 151 5.39 28.18 -2.91
CA LEU A 151 4.30 28.44 -1.94
C LEU A 151 4.19 29.92 -1.53
N THR A 152 5.09 30.77 -2.02
CA THR A 152 5.09 32.22 -1.78
C THR A 152 4.01 32.88 -2.64
N LEU A 153 2.76 32.79 -2.21
CA LEU A 153 1.71 33.73 -2.63
C LEU A 153 1.94 35.06 -1.90
N GLY A 154 2.86 35.88 -2.42
CA GLY A 154 3.04 37.25 -1.99
C GLY A 154 2.01 38.16 -2.65
N GLY A 155 1.22 38.87 -1.83
CA GLY A 155 0.62 40.19 -2.09
C GLY A 155 -0.25 40.37 -3.34
N THR A 156 -1.55 40.64 -3.13
CA THR A 156 -2.45 41.39 -4.04
C THR A 156 -2.22 41.19 -5.55
N ALA A 157 -2.90 40.21 -6.14
CA ALA A 157 -2.99 40.09 -7.58
C ALA A 157 -3.65 41.33 -8.19
N ALA A 158 -2.86 42.17 -8.86
CA ALA A 158 -3.26 42.78 -10.13
C ALA A 158 -2.80 41.83 -11.25
N PRO A 159 -3.55 41.73 -12.38
CA PRO A 159 -3.23 40.77 -13.43
C PRO A 159 -1.91 41.15 -14.12
N PRO A 160 -1.01 40.20 -14.43
CA PRO A 160 0.20 40.52 -15.16
C PRO A 160 -0.11 40.63 -16.66
N ASP A 161 0.02 41.85 -17.18
CA ASP A 161 0.17 42.09 -18.61
C ASP A 161 1.52 41.53 -19.09
N LEU A 162 1.46 40.83 -20.22
CA LEU A 162 2.57 40.31 -21.01
C LEU A 162 3.40 41.45 -21.59
N VAL A 163 4.71 41.53 -21.28
CA VAL A 163 5.77 41.91 -22.26
C VAL A 163 7.11 41.30 -21.81
N GLY A 164 7.79 40.60 -22.72
CA GLY A 164 9.08 39.93 -22.46
C GLY A 164 10.31 40.85 -22.48
N ALA A 165 11.38 40.39 -21.82
CA ALA A 165 12.77 40.77 -22.05
C ALA A 165 13.72 39.81 -21.29
N PRO A 166 15.00 39.65 -21.72
CA PRO A 166 15.79 38.43 -21.49
C PRO A 166 16.61 38.42 -20.18
N ALA A 167 17.04 37.21 -19.80
CA ALA A 167 17.88 36.91 -18.64
C ALA A 167 19.31 37.44 -18.77
N PRO A 168 20.01 37.76 -17.66
CA PRO A 168 21.44 37.99 -17.68
C PRO A 168 22.23 36.73 -17.29
N ASP A 169 23.28 36.48 -18.05
CA ASP A 169 24.36 35.52 -17.82
C ASP A 169 25.10 35.78 -16.50
N VAL A 170 25.44 34.72 -15.77
CA VAL A 170 26.63 34.71 -14.89
C VAL A 170 27.37 33.38 -15.00
N ALA A 171 28.65 33.50 -15.32
CA ALA A 171 29.61 32.47 -15.66
C ALA A 171 30.03 31.55 -14.50
N ALA A 172 30.41 30.32 -14.87
CA ALA A 172 31.11 29.36 -14.03
C ALA A 172 32.64 29.59 -14.05
N PRO A 173 33.37 29.10 -13.03
CA PRO A 173 34.77 28.73 -13.21
C PRO A 173 35.01 27.23 -12.95
N SER A 174 35.71 26.59 -13.89
CA SER A 174 36.47 25.35 -13.67
C SER A 174 37.86 25.68 -13.07
N PRO A 175 38.56 24.71 -12.44
CA PRO A 175 39.55 23.87 -13.17
C PRO A 175 39.51 22.39 -12.71
N GLY A 176 39.74 21.36 -13.56
CA GLY A 176 41.06 20.83 -14.00
C GLY A 176 41.83 20.19 -12.84
N GLY A 177 42.31 18.94 -12.79
CA GLY A 177 42.39 17.75 -13.65
C GLY A 177 43.39 16.76 -13.00
N LEU A 178 43.35 15.48 -13.41
CA LEU A 178 44.35 14.38 -13.24
C LEU A 178 44.27 13.43 -12.01
N GLY A 179 43.90 12.17 -12.30
CA GLY A 179 44.82 11.02 -12.19
C GLY A 179 44.73 10.05 -10.99
N GLY A 180 44.22 8.83 -11.24
CA GLY A 180 44.92 7.59 -10.87
C GLY A 180 44.47 6.74 -9.66
N ALA A 181 44.09 5.49 -9.98
CA ALA A 181 44.24 4.22 -9.22
C ALA A 181 43.25 3.81 -8.09
N SER A 182 42.69 2.61 -8.25
CA SER A 182 42.16 1.71 -7.20
C SER A 182 43.25 0.63 -6.86
N PRO A 183 43.07 -0.37 -5.96
CA PRO A 183 42.00 -0.64 -4.97
C PRO A 183 42.53 -1.01 -3.54
N GLY A 184 41.62 -1.17 -2.56
CA GLY A 184 41.90 -2.02 -1.38
C GLY A 184 41.15 -1.70 -0.08
N ALA A 185 40.67 -2.77 0.57
CA ALA A 185 40.28 -2.93 1.98
C ALA A 185 38.83 -2.59 2.44
N SER A 186 38.07 -3.66 2.72
CA SER A 186 37.20 -3.79 3.92
C SER A 186 37.95 -4.67 4.95
N PRO A 187 37.45 -4.98 6.18
CA PRO A 187 36.22 -4.55 6.88
C PRO A 187 36.38 -4.22 8.40
N ALA A 188 35.41 -3.50 8.99
CA ALA A 188 34.99 -3.47 10.41
C ALA A 188 34.17 -2.18 10.62
N GLY A 189 33.10 -2.06 11.41
CA GLY A 189 32.40 -2.90 12.36
C GLY A 189 31.30 -2.02 13.00
N ALA A 190 30.20 -2.66 13.35
CA ALA A 190 29.04 -2.26 14.17
C ALA A 190 28.95 -0.86 14.83
N GLY A 191 27.74 -0.28 14.73
CA GLY A 191 27.13 0.52 15.81
C GLY A 191 26.84 1.98 15.45
N ALA A 192 25.74 2.25 14.75
CA ALA A 192 25.15 3.59 14.74
C ALA A 192 23.98 3.63 15.74
N PRO A 193 23.98 4.55 16.72
CA PRO A 193 22.84 4.72 17.61
C PRO A 193 21.70 5.42 16.85
N ASP A 194 20.47 5.09 17.24
CA ASP A 194 19.26 5.75 16.78
C ASP A 194 19.36 7.28 16.96
N CYS A 195 19.52 8.01 15.86
CA CYS A 195 19.24 9.44 15.86
C CYS A 195 17.72 9.62 15.80
N PRO A 196 17.08 10.28 16.80
CA PRO A 196 15.71 10.72 16.61
C PRO A 196 15.69 11.69 15.44
N ALA A 197 14.77 11.50 14.50
CA ALA A 197 14.49 12.47 13.46
C ALA A 197 14.34 13.85 14.14
N ALA A 198 15.24 14.77 13.83
CA ALA A 198 15.22 16.10 14.41
C ALA A 198 13.86 16.73 14.09
N SER A 199 13.08 17.02 15.13
CA SER A 199 11.93 17.92 15.00
C SER A 199 12.41 19.19 14.30
N PRO A 200 11.66 19.74 13.33
CA PRO A 200 12.03 21.02 12.73
C PRO A 200 12.20 22.03 13.87
N GLY A 201 13.39 22.66 13.93
CA GLY A 201 13.76 23.55 15.02
C GLY A 201 12.70 24.63 15.22
N ALA A 202 12.44 24.97 16.49
CA ALA A 202 11.53 26.05 16.87
C ALA A 202 11.94 27.33 16.14
N GLY A 203 11.22 27.69 15.07
CA GLY A 203 11.51 28.84 14.21
C GLY A 203 11.54 28.56 12.69
N ALA A 204 11.51 27.31 12.24
CA ALA A 204 11.42 27.02 10.81
C ALA A 204 10.01 27.32 10.25
N GLY A 205 9.94 28.13 9.19
CA GLY A 205 8.71 28.32 8.41
C GLY A 205 8.44 27.12 7.48
N PRO A 206 7.22 27.01 6.91
CA PRO A 206 6.89 25.97 5.93
C PRO A 206 7.88 26.02 4.75
N PRO A 207 8.11 24.88 4.07
CA PRO A 207 9.02 24.86 2.94
C PRO A 207 8.58 25.86 1.87
N ALA A 208 9.55 26.51 1.22
CA ALA A 208 9.26 27.49 0.17
C ALA A 208 8.64 26.86 -1.07
N THR A 209 8.89 25.56 -1.30
CA THR A 209 8.42 24.83 -2.46
C THR A 209 7.86 23.46 -2.07
N VAL A 210 6.95 22.94 -2.91
CA VAL A 210 6.52 21.54 -2.88
C VAL A 210 6.74 20.89 -4.23
N ASP A 211 7.02 19.59 -4.21
CA ASP A 211 7.08 18.74 -5.39
C ASP A 211 5.66 18.49 -5.90
N SER A 212 5.37 18.89 -7.14
CA SER A 212 4.02 18.78 -7.72
C SER A 212 3.50 17.35 -7.71
N LEU A 213 4.34 16.37 -8.02
CA LEU A 213 3.96 14.96 -8.09
C LEU A 213 3.63 14.39 -6.70
N LEU A 214 4.48 14.63 -5.70
CA LEU A 214 4.20 14.24 -4.31
C LEU A 214 2.98 14.98 -3.75
N ALA A 215 2.79 16.25 -4.15
CA ALA A 215 1.68 17.06 -3.68
C ALA A 215 0.31 16.53 -4.14
N VAL A 216 0.20 16.11 -5.41
CA VAL A 216 -1.06 15.61 -5.99
C VAL A 216 -1.37 14.16 -5.67
N THR A 217 -0.36 13.34 -5.37
CA THR A 217 -0.53 11.90 -5.09
C THR A 217 -0.66 11.61 -3.59
N LEU A 218 0.35 11.96 -2.80
CA LEU A 218 0.49 11.50 -1.41
C LEU A 218 0.26 12.62 -0.39
N ALA A 219 0.91 13.77 -0.57
CA ALA A 219 1.09 14.73 0.50
C ALA A 219 -0.24 15.38 0.97
N ARG A 220 -1.14 15.72 0.03
CA ARG A 220 -2.46 16.27 0.36
C ARG A 220 -3.27 15.30 1.20
N THR A 221 -3.46 14.08 0.70
CA THR A 221 -4.39 13.14 1.34
C THR A 221 -3.82 12.60 2.65
N LEU A 222 -2.51 12.38 2.74
CA LEU A 222 -1.86 12.07 4.02
C LEU A 222 -2.09 13.20 5.04
N GLY A 223 -1.89 14.45 4.64
CA GLY A 223 -2.13 15.60 5.50
C GLY A 223 -3.59 15.69 5.98
N LEU A 224 -4.56 15.60 5.06
CA LEU A 224 -5.98 15.68 5.40
C LEU A 224 -6.46 14.47 6.21
N GLY A 225 -5.97 13.28 5.89
CA GLY A 225 -6.34 12.05 6.59
C GLY A 225 -5.85 12.04 8.04
N PHE A 226 -4.67 12.58 8.32
CA PHE A 226 -4.18 12.74 9.71
C PHE A 226 -4.81 13.92 10.44
N LEU A 227 -5.30 14.91 9.70
CA LEU A 227 -6.00 16.06 10.28
C LEU A 227 -7.40 15.70 10.77
N TYR A 228 -8.16 14.97 9.95
CA TYR A 228 -9.56 14.60 10.25
C TYR A 228 -9.71 13.18 10.77
N GLY A 229 -8.62 12.41 10.79
CA GLY A 229 -8.59 11.07 11.36
C GLY A 229 -8.81 11.08 12.88
N PRO A 230 -9.27 9.95 13.46
CA PRO A 230 -9.50 9.85 14.90
C PRO A 230 -8.20 10.05 15.69
N GLN A 231 -8.09 11.19 16.37
CA GLN A 231 -6.89 11.64 17.12
C GLN A 231 -6.52 10.77 18.33
N ASN A 232 -7.44 9.93 18.81
CA ASN A 232 -7.35 9.25 20.12
C ASN A 232 -6.92 7.77 20.03
N ARG A 233 -6.31 7.33 18.92
CA ARG A 233 -5.91 5.92 18.74
C ARG A 233 -4.42 5.73 19.01
N SER A 234 -4.09 4.63 19.70
CA SER A 234 -2.71 4.20 19.96
C SER A 234 -1.91 3.88 18.69
N ARG A 235 -2.59 3.70 17.54
CA ARG A 235 -2.05 3.80 16.18
C ARG A 235 -3.15 4.25 15.21
N PRO A 236 -2.92 5.24 14.34
CA PRO A 236 -3.70 5.36 13.12
C PRO A 236 -3.39 4.13 12.27
N GLY A 237 -4.37 3.25 12.07
CA GLY A 237 -4.22 2.19 11.09
C GLY A 237 -4.25 2.84 9.71
N LEU A 238 -3.09 3.00 9.07
CA LEU A 238 -3.07 3.32 7.65
C LEU A 238 -3.68 2.15 6.89
N GLY A 239 -4.68 2.45 6.06
CA GLY A 239 -5.20 1.51 5.11
C GLY A 239 -6.05 0.42 5.75
N THR A 240 -7.36 0.61 5.74
CA THR A 240 -8.27 -0.53 5.85
C THR A 240 -8.31 -1.21 4.48
N GLU A 241 -8.02 -2.51 4.46
CA GLU A 241 -8.28 -3.35 3.28
C GLU A 241 -9.78 -3.52 3.09
N GLY A 242 -10.19 -4.09 1.97
CA GLY A 242 -11.58 -4.39 1.69
C GLY A 242 -11.77 -5.63 0.83
N CYS A 243 -13.03 -5.96 0.61
CA CYS A 243 -13.46 -7.13 -0.13
C CYS A 243 -14.33 -6.70 -1.30
N TRP A 244 -14.14 -7.38 -2.43
CA TRP A 244 -15.06 -7.30 -3.54
C TRP A 244 -16.22 -8.26 -3.35
N ASP A 245 -17.40 -7.90 -3.84
CA ASP A 245 -18.56 -8.77 -3.90
C ASP A 245 -18.27 -10.06 -4.69
N LYS A 246 -17.61 -9.93 -5.85
CA LYS A 246 -17.16 -11.05 -6.70
C LYS A 246 -15.87 -10.69 -7.43
N LEU A 247 -14.82 -11.49 -7.29
CA LEU A 247 -13.55 -11.24 -7.99
C LEU A 247 -13.63 -11.43 -9.51
N SER A 248 -14.52 -12.30 -9.99
CA SER A 248 -14.72 -12.56 -11.42
C SER A 248 -15.48 -11.45 -12.15
N ASN A 249 -16.26 -10.64 -11.42
CA ASN A 249 -17.01 -9.51 -11.96
C ASN A 249 -17.22 -8.49 -10.83
N PRO A 250 -16.16 -7.75 -10.43
CA PRO A 250 -16.20 -6.85 -9.28
C PRO A 250 -17.13 -5.67 -9.55
N ARG A 251 -18.06 -5.41 -8.64
CA ARG A 251 -19.03 -4.29 -8.75
C ARG A 251 -19.12 -3.46 -7.49
N LEU A 252 -18.93 -4.09 -6.33
CA LEU A 252 -19.00 -3.41 -5.04
C LEU A 252 -17.77 -3.77 -4.22
N PHE A 253 -17.12 -2.75 -3.69
CA PHE A 253 -16.02 -2.88 -2.75
C PHE A 253 -16.48 -2.48 -1.36
N THR A 254 -16.21 -3.33 -0.37
CA THR A 254 -16.61 -3.11 1.03
C THR A 254 -15.38 -3.09 1.92
N ALA A 255 -15.19 -2.02 2.69
CA ALA A 255 -14.06 -1.93 3.61
C ALA A 255 -14.20 -2.92 4.77
N LEU A 256 -13.10 -3.56 5.17
CA LEU A 256 -13.06 -4.46 6.33
C LEU A 256 -13.14 -3.70 7.66
N ASP A 257 -12.67 -2.45 7.69
CA ASP A 257 -12.88 -1.51 8.78
C ASP A 257 -13.38 -0.17 8.21
N PRO A 258 -14.65 0.20 8.47
CA PRO A 258 -15.26 1.41 7.89
C PRO A 258 -14.75 2.72 8.50
N ARG A 259 -13.95 2.67 9.56
CA ARG A 259 -13.68 3.84 10.44
C ARG A 259 -12.64 4.83 9.90
N ALA A 260 -12.05 4.60 8.73
CA ALA A 260 -11.03 5.48 8.13
C ALA A 260 -11.10 5.51 6.58
N PRO A 261 -12.23 5.96 5.99
CA PRO A 261 -12.49 5.81 4.56
C PRO A 261 -11.51 6.56 3.63
N LEU A 262 -10.94 7.68 4.09
CA LEU A 262 -10.10 8.55 3.25
C LEU A 262 -8.67 8.02 3.03
N LEU A 263 -8.17 7.18 3.94
CA LEU A 263 -6.84 6.56 3.86
C LEU A 263 -6.97 5.03 3.80
N SER A 264 -7.80 4.53 2.88
CA SER A 264 -7.90 3.08 2.61
C SER A 264 -6.61 2.57 1.93
N VAL A 265 -6.38 1.25 1.96
CA VAL A 265 -5.25 0.67 1.21
C VAL A 265 -5.43 0.94 -0.29
N ALA A 266 -6.66 0.94 -0.79
CA ALA A 266 -6.94 1.25 -2.19
C ALA A 266 -6.46 2.65 -2.60
N PHE A 267 -6.70 3.65 -1.75
CA PHE A 267 -6.19 5.00 -1.97
C PHE A 267 -4.66 5.02 -1.99
N LEU A 268 -4.03 4.45 -0.96
CA LEU A 268 -2.57 4.45 -0.83
C LEU A 268 -1.89 3.71 -1.98
N ASN A 269 -2.47 2.62 -2.45
CA ASN A 269 -2.03 1.89 -3.63
C ASN A 269 -2.11 2.77 -4.89
N GLY A 270 -3.25 3.42 -5.14
CA GLY A 270 -3.41 4.30 -6.31
C GLY A 270 -2.50 5.52 -6.29
N ALA A 271 -2.33 6.15 -5.12
CA ALA A 271 -1.40 7.26 -4.93
C ALA A 271 0.05 6.85 -5.15
N LEU A 272 0.45 5.68 -4.64
CA LEU A 272 1.80 5.17 -4.86
C LEU A 272 2.04 4.81 -6.32
N ASP A 273 1.08 4.15 -6.98
CA ASP A 273 1.19 3.81 -8.40
C ASP A 273 1.25 5.07 -9.27
N GLY A 274 0.41 6.07 -8.97
CA GLY A 274 0.45 7.38 -9.62
C GLY A 274 1.79 8.09 -9.43
N PHE A 275 2.38 8.02 -8.23
CA PHE A 275 3.71 8.57 -7.97
C PHE A 275 4.78 7.83 -8.77
N LEU A 276 4.80 6.50 -8.74
CA LEU A 276 5.83 5.69 -9.42
C LEU A 276 5.77 5.87 -10.94
N LEU A 277 4.57 5.84 -11.52
CA LEU A 277 4.38 6.01 -12.95
C LEU A 277 4.57 7.47 -13.39
N GLY A 278 4.17 8.43 -12.56
CA GLY A 278 4.43 9.84 -12.80
C GLY A 278 5.93 10.17 -12.78
N ASP A 279 6.68 9.60 -11.83
CA ASP A 279 8.14 9.77 -11.76
C ASP A 279 8.81 9.16 -13.00
N TYR A 280 8.38 7.97 -13.43
CA TYR A 280 8.81 7.34 -14.68
C TYR A 280 8.53 8.23 -15.90
N LEU A 281 7.30 8.73 -16.05
CA LEU A 281 6.89 9.56 -17.19
C LEU A 281 7.65 10.90 -17.25
N SER A 282 7.98 11.47 -16.10
CA SER A 282 8.75 12.72 -16.02
C SER A 282 10.18 12.57 -16.56
N GLN A 283 10.71 11.35 -16.60
CA GLN A 283 12.06 11.01 -17.08
C GLN A 283 12.04 10.30 -18.44
N ALA A 284 10.89 9.79 -18.89
CA ALA A 284 10.78 9.01 -20.11
C ALA A 284 11.05 9.88 -21.36
N PRO A 285 11.88 9.40 -22.30
CA PRO A 285 12.17 10.12 -23.54
C PRO A 285 10.95 10.13 -24.48
N GLU A 286 10.85 11.17 -25.31
CA GLU A 286 9.85 11.25 -26.38
C GLU A 286 10.30 10.46 -27.64
N PRO A 287 9.38 9.86 -28.41
CA PRO A 287 7.93 9.82 -28.19
C PRO A 287 7.52 8.81 -27.11
N ARG A 288 6.67 9.24 -26.17
CA ARG A 288 6.17 8.37 -25.10
C ARG A 288 5.16 7.34 -25.61
N ALA A 289 5.17 6.15 -24.99
CA ALA A 289 4.15 5.14 -25.22
C ALA A 289 2.77 5.62 -24.71
N PRO A 290 1.65 5.14 -25.28
CA PRO A 290 0.32 5.40 -24.75
C PRO A 290 0.20 4.97 -23.27
N LEU A 291 -0.54 5.72 -22.47
CA LEU A 291 -0.77 5.44 -21.04
C LEU A 291 -1.51 4.12 -20.85
N SER A 292 -2.42 3.78 -21.76
CA SER A 292 -3.06 2.46 -21.80
C SER A 292 -2.03 1.33 -21.85
N SER A 293 -1.02 1.43 -22.73
CA SER A 293 0.09 0.49 -22.83
C SER A 293 0.96 0.49 -21.58
N LEU A 294 1.24 1.66 -21.00
CA LEU A 294 1.98 1.78 -19.74
C LEU A 294 1.27 1.04 -18.59
N LEU A 295 -0.03 1.25 -18.43
CA LEU A 295 -0.81 0.58 -17.38
C LEU A 295 -0.89 -0.93 -17.61
N ARG A 296 -1.10 -1.39 -18.85
CA ARG A 296 -1.06 -2.82 -19.19
C ARG A 296 0.27 -3.47 -18.81
N GLN A 297 1.38 -2.77 -19.02
CA GLN A 297 2.71 -3.24 -18.66
C GLN A 297 2.94 -3.26 -17.15
N TYR A 298 2.56 -2.17 -16.46
CA TYR A 298 2.75 -2.00 -15.03
C TYR A 298 1.95 -3.00 -14.19
N TYR A 299 0.68 -3.20 -14.53
CA TYR A 299 -0.19 -4.19 -13.89
C TYR A 299 -0.06 -5.60 -14.49
N GLY A 300 0.78 -5.75 -15.52
CA GLY A 300 1.07 -7.00 -16.18
C GLY A 300 2.27 -7.74 -15.60
N PRO A 301 2.60 -8.91 -16.17
CA PRO A 301 3.71 -9.73 -15.68
C PRO A 301 5.10 -9.23 -16.10
N ALA A 302 5.19 -8.39 -17.14
CA ALA A 302 6.45 -8.03 -17.79
C ALA A 302 7.17 -6.83 -17.14
N GLY A 303 6.44 -5.93 -16.47
CA GLY A 303 6.96 -4.62 -16.07
C GLY A 303 7.02 -3.63 -17.23
N VAL A 304 7.43 -2.40 -16.91
CA VAL A 304 7.38 -1.25 -17.82
C VAL A 304 8.68 -1.09 -18.60
N SER A 305 8.60 -1.06 -19.93
CA SER A 305 9.69 -0.65 -20.85
C SER A 305 11.05 -1.31 -20.56
N GLY A 306 11.04 -2.58 -20.14
CA GLY A 306 12.26 -3.33 -19.83
C GLY A 306 12.80 -3.18 -18.41
N ASP A 307 12.15 -2.42 -17.51
CA ASP A 307 12.36 -2.53 -16.05
C ASP A 307 11.39 -3.60 -15.50
N PRO A 308 11.84 -4.87 -15.34
CA PRO A 308 10.99 -5.93 -14.79
C PRO A 308 10.61 -5.69 -13.31
N GLY A 309 11.26 -4.76 -12.64
CA GLY A 309 10.94 -4.38 -11.27
C GLY A 309 9.85 -3.33 -11.18
N LEU A 310 9.59 -2.52 -12.22
CA LEU A 310 8.51 -1.52 -12.21
C LEU A 310 7.18 -2.20 -12.52
N ARG A 311 6.69 -2.94 -11.53
CA ARG A 311 5.45 -3.71 -11.56
C ARG A 311 4.62 -3.43 -10.31
N SER A 312 3.30 -3.49 -10.47
CA SER A 312 2.34 -3.21 -9.42
C SER A 312 2.52 -4.11 -8.18
N ASN A 313 2.84 -5.39 -8.36
CA ASN A 313 3.08 -6.32 -7.26
C ASN A 313 4.33 -6.02 -6.41
N PHE A 314 5.21 -5.11 -6.87
CA PHE A 314 6.39 -4.65 -6.13
C PHE A 314 6.34 -3.15 -5.80
N ARG A 315 5.17 -2.50 -5.91
CA ARG A 315 4.99 -1.05 -5.71
C ARG A 315 5.57 -0.55 -4.40
N ARG A 316 5.37 -1.26 -3.28
CA ARG A 316 5.86 -0.83 -1.95
C ARG A 316 7.39 -0.89 -1.87
N GLN A 317 8.00 -1.93 -2.43
CA GLN A 317 9.46 -2.08 -2.49
C GLN A 317 10.10 -0.97 -3.34
N LYS A 318 9.51 -0.65 -4.50
CA LYS A 318 9.96 0.48 -5.33
C LYS A 318 9.71 1.82 -4.63
N GLY A 319 8.58 1.97 -3.95
CA GLY A 319 8.25 3.15 -3.14
C GLY A 319 9.27 3.42 -2.04
N THR A 320 9.69 2.40 -1.30
CA THR A 320 10.73 2.53 -0.24
C THR A 320 12.07 3.02 -0.80
N ALA A 321 12.39 2.75 -2.07
CA ALA A 321 13.61 3.24 -2.70
C ALA A 321 13.56 4.74 -3.08
N LEU A 322 12.35 5.31 -3.22
CA LEU A 322 12.15 6.68 -3.73
C LEU A 322 11.58 7.65 -2.67
N ILE A 323 10.93 7.13 -1.63
CA ILE A 323 10.19 7.92 -0.65
C ILE A 323 10.70 7.63 0.76
N SER A 324 11.04 8.68 1.50
CA SER A 324 11.46 8.61 2.90
C SER A 324 10.66 9.60 3.76
N ALA A 325 10.56 9.35 5.07
CA ALA A 325 9.86 10.27 5.96
C ALA A 325 10.47 11.68 5.92
N ALA A 326 11.80 11.76 5.79
CA ALA A 326 12.53 13.02 5.70
C ALA A 326 12.22 13.81 4.43
N THR A 327 11.91 13.14 3.32
CA THR A 327 11.54 13.80 2.05
C THR A 327 10.04 14.10 1.98
N LEU A 328 9.20 13.23 2.54
CA LEU A 328 7.74 13.34 2.47
C LEU A 328 7.15 14.32 3.50
N ALA A 329 7.69 14.39 4.72
CA ALA A 329 7.16 15.27 5.77
C ALA A 329 7.15 16.76 5.36
N PRO A 330 8.23 17.32 4.75
CA PRO A 330 8.18 18.68 4.23
C PRO A 330 7.08 18.87 3.16
N GLN A 331 6.84 17.88 2.29
CA GLN A 331 5.79 17.99 1.26
C GLN A 331 4.40 18.07 1.88
N VAL A 332 4.11 17.19 2.86
CA VAL A 332 2.83 17.19 3.59
C VAL A 332 2.63 18.54 4.29
N TRP A 333 3.66 19.06 4.96
CA TRP A 333 3.58 20.35 5.64
C TRP A 333 3.34 21.50 4.66
N GLY A 334 4.11 21.57 3.56
CA GLY A 334 3.96 22.59 2.54
C GLY A 334 2.56 22.59 1.91
N VAL A 335 2.03 21.41 1.59
CA VAL A 335 0.67 21.27 1.05
C VAL A 335 -0.39 21.72 2.05
N LEU A 336 -0.28 21.36 3.33
CA LEU A 336 -1.21 21.82 4.36
C LEU A 336 -1.15 23.34 4.55
N ALA A 337 0.05 23.93 4.51
CA ALA A 337 0.24 25.37 4.58
C ALA A 337 -0.30 26.10 3.33
N LEU A 338 -0.23 25.49 2.15
CA LEU A 338 -0.88 25.98 0.94
C LEU A 338 -2.41 25.94 1.10
N MET A 339 -2.95 24.83 1.57
CA MET A 339 -4.39 24.65 1.79
C MET A 339 -4.95 25.59 2.87
N GLN A 340 -4.15 26.00 3.86
CA GLN A 340 -4.51 27.06 4.81
C GLN A 340 -4.76 28.42 4.13
N LYS A 341 -4.20 28.65 2.94
CA LYS A 341 -4.33 29.91 2.18
C LYS A 341 -5.40 29.83 1.10
N LEU A 342 -5.67 28.64 0.56
CA LEU A 342 -6.68 28.42 -0.49
C LEU A 342 -8.11 28.51 0.08
N ARG A 343 -9.02 29.16 -0.63
CA ARG A 343 -10.45 29.20 -0.26
C ARG A 343 -11.20 28.05 -0.94
N PRO A 344 -12.18 27.40 -0.25
CA PRO A 344 -12.56 27.61 1.15
C PRO A 344 -11.56 26.98 2.12
N ILE A 345 -11.09 27.76 3.09
CA ILE A 345 -10.18 27.27 4.14
C ILE A 345 -11.02 26.46 5.14
N HIS A 346 -10.65 25.20 5.34
CA HIS A 346 -11.29 24.38 6.37
C HIS A 346 -11.03 24.95 7.77
N SER A 347 -12.05 25.01 8.63
CA SER A 347 -11.96 25.63 9.96
C SER A 347 -10.81 25.04 10.79
N THR A 348 -10.69 23.71 10.83
CA THR A 348 -9.62 23.00 11.54
C THR A 348 -8.22 23.40 11.06
N LEU A 349 -8.02 23.61 9.75
CA LEU A 349 -6.73 24.05 9.23
C LEU A 349 -6.42 25.48 9.64
N ARG A 350 -7.42 26.36 9.70
CA ARG A 350 -7.25 27.80 9.97
C ARG A 350 -6.56 28.08 11.29
N ASP A 351 -6.90 27.30 12.32
CA ASP A 351 -6.50 27.57 13.70
C ASP A 351 -5.18 26.89 14.09
N MET A 352 -4.59 26.08 13.19
CA MET A 352 -3.34 25.36 13.46
C MET A 352 -2.10 26.24 13.23
N THR A 353 -1.18 26.22 14.19
CA THR A 353 0.14 26.83 14.05
C THR A 353 1.00 26.06 13.03
N GLN A 354 2.02 26.72 12.49
CA GLN A 354 2.96 26.05 11.58
C GLN A 354 3.72 24.90 12.26
N GLU A 355 3.99 25.02 13.56
CA GLU A 355 4.60 23.94 14.35
C GLU A 355 3.66 22.73 14.46
N GLN A 356 2.37 22.94 14.71
CA GLN A 356 1.39 21.87 14.76
C GLN A 356 1.24 21.17 13.39
N LEU A 357 1.27 21.92 12.30
CA LEU A 357 1.28 21.34 10.95
C LEU A 357 2.53 20.52 10.68
N ALA A 358 3.71 21.00 11.07
CA ALA A 358 4.96 20.27 10.89
C ALA A 358 5.00 18.95 11.69
N GLN A 359 4.46 18.96 12.93
CA GLN A 359 4.31 17.76 13.75
C GLN A 359 3.31 16.76 13.14
N LEU A 360 2.18 17.24 12.64
CA LEU A 360 1.20 16.40 11.94
C LEU A 360 1.82 15.77 10.69
N ALA A 361 2.50 16.57 9.87
CA ALA A 361 3.17 16.12 8.67
C ALA A 361 4.26 15.09 8.95
N SER A 362 5.06 15.28 10.01
CA SER A 362 6.08 14.32 10.42
C SER A 362 5.47 12.99 10.85
N ARG A 363 4.35 13.01 11.59
CA ARG A 363 3.63 11.78 11.96
C ARG A 363 3.06 11.07 10.74
N ALA A 364 2.38 11.80 9.85
CA ALA A 364 1.80 11.25 8.64
C ALA A 364 2.83 10.60 7.73
N ALA A 365 3.98 11.27 7.52
CA ALA A 365 5.07 10.73 6.71
C ALA A 365 5.71 9.51 7.36
N LYS A 366 5.96 9.56 8.68
CA LYS A 366 6.54 8.42 9.42
C LYS A 366 5.66 7.19 9.30
N GLU A 367 4.38 7.30 9.64
CA GLU A 367 3.45 6.17 9.56
C GLU A 367 3.33 5.65 8.12
N PHE A 368 3.25 6.53 7.10
CA PHE A 368 3.22 6.07 5.71
C PHE A 368 4.46 5.24 5.36
N THR A 369 5.64 5.71 5.74
CA THR A 369 6.88 4.98 5.42
C THR A 369 7.09 3.72 6.25
N GLU A 370 6.71 3.71 7.53
CA GLU A 370 6.95 2.58 8.42
C GLU A 370 5.83 1.53 8.34
N ASP A 371 4.57 1.95 8.28
CA ASP A 371 3.42 1.06 8.42
C ASP A 371 2.79 0.67 7.07
N PHE A 372 2.92 1.51 6.03
CA PHE A 372 2.47 1.16 4.68
C PHE A 372 3.62 0.64 3.81
N LEU A 373 4.66 1.45 3.56
CA LEU A 373 5.79 1.04 2.71
C LEU A 373 6.69 -0.01 3.38
N GLY A 374 6.92 0.12 4.68
CA GLY A 374 7.74 -0.79 5.48
C GLY A 374 7.07 -2.12 5.79
N CYS A 375 5.84 -2.35 5.30
CA CYS A 375 5.09 -3.58 5.51
C CYS A 375 4.69 -4.28 4.22
N PRO A 376 4.73 -5.62 4.22
CA PRO A 376 4.35 -6.38 3.04
C PRO A 376 2.86 -6.20 2.78
N ALA A 377 2.46 -6.25 1.51
CA ALA A 377 1.06 -6.28 1.15
C ALA A 377 0.47 -7.65 1.50
N ILE A 378 -0.59 -7.64 2.30
CA ILE A 378 -1.29 -8.86 2.76
C ILE A 378 -2.65 -8.89 2.07
N HIS A 379 -2.89 -9.90 1.23
CA HIS A 379 -4.23 -10.18 0.72
C HIS A 379 -5.08 -10.78 1.85
N PRO A 380 -6.16 -10.10 2.29
CA PRO A 380 -7.07 -10.67 3.27
C PRO A 380 -7.79 -11.87 2.69
N ARG A 381 -8.37 -12.67 3.61
CA ARG A 381 -9.09 -13.91 3.28
C ARG A 381 -10.08 -13.81 2.12
N CYS A 382 -10.82 -12.72 2.04
CA CYS A 382 -11.82 -12.53 1.00
C CYS A 382 -11.22 -12.37 -0.42
N LEU A 383 -10.02 -11.80 -0.55
CA LEU A 383 -9.39 -11.62 -1.85
C LEU A 383 -8.88 -12.92 -2.45
N TRP A 384 -8.73 -14.00 -1.68
CA TRP A 384 -8.46 -15.32 -2.24
C TRP A 384 -9.67 -16.26 -2.15
N GLU A 385 -10.86 -15.72 -1.88
CA GLU A 385 -12.13 -16.46 -1.76
C GLU A 385 -12.02 -17.60 -0.75
N ALA A 386 -11.45 -17.31 0.42
CA ALA A 386 -11.34 -18.26 1.51
C ALA A 386 -12.71 -18.79 1.92
N ALA A 387 -12.79 -20.11 2.13
CA ALA A 387 -13.91 -20.69 2.85
C ALA A 387 -13.97 -20.11 4.28
N PRO A 388 -15.16 -20.02 4.89
CA PRO A 388 -15.30 -19.62 6.29
C PRO A 388 -14.53 -20.56 7.23
N TYR A 389 -14.10 -20.00 8.36
CA TYR A 389 -13.61 -20.80 9.49
C TYR A 389 -14.72 -21.75 9.99
N ARG A 390 -14.39 -23.01 10.25
CA ARG A 390 -15.33 -24.01 10.80
C ARG A 390 -15.26 -24.01 12.33
N GLY A 391 -16.37 -23.73 13.00
CA GLY A 391 -16.41 -23.63 14.47
C GLY A 391 -15.95 -22.27 14.98
N THR A 392 -15.47 -22.22 16.22
CA THR A 392 -15.12 -20.96 16.90
C THR A 392 -13.60 -20.78 16.96
N PRO A 393 -13.04 -19.71 16.37
CA PRO A 393 -11.60 -19.49 16.38
C PRO A 393 -11.11 -19.16 17.79
N LYS A 394 -9.95 -19.71 18.16
CA LYS A 394 -9.32 -19.47 19.47
C LYS A 394 -8.38 -18.27 19.38
N PRO A 395 -8.53 -17.25 20.24
CA PRO A 395 -7.68 -16.05 20.20
C PRO A 395 -6.25 -16.36 20.68
N LEU A 396 -5.27 -15.67 20.11
CA LEU A 396 -3.88 -15.68 20.55
C LEU A 396 -3.65 -14.76 21.76
N GLN A 397 -2.72 -15.13 22.62
CA GLN A 397 -2.21 -14.26 23.69
C GLN A 397 -1.00 -13.49 23.16
N LEU A 398 -1.23 -12.25 22.71
CA LEU A 398 -0.21 -11.39 22.09
C LEU A 398 0.57 -10.57 23.13
N PRO A 399 1.83 -10.15 22.85
CA PRO A 399 2.63 -10.51 21.68
C PRO A 399 3.22 -11.92 21.76
N LEU A 400 3.38 -12.57 20.60
CA LEU A 400 4.01 -13.90 20.49
C LEU A 400 5.55 -13.83 20.57
N GLU A 401 6.17 -14.98 20.84
CA GLU A 401 7.63 -15.10 21.02
C GLU A 401 8.33 -15.79 19.84
N PHE A 402 7.57 -16.43 18.96
CA PHE A 402 8.13 -17.28 17.91
C PHE A 402 7.57 -16.98 16.52
N LEU A 403 8.43 -17.18 15.52
CA LEU A 403 8.07 -17.23 14.11
C LEU A 403 8.48 -18.62 13.58
N TYR A 404 7.51 -19.41 13.15
CA TYR A 404 7.74 -20.75 12.62
C TYR A 404 7.71 -20.71 11.10
N VAL A 405 8.82 -21.11 10.47
CA VAL A 405 8.97 -21.10 9.01
C VAL A 405 8.65 -22.48 8.45
N HIS A 406 7.77 -22.48 7.45
CA HIS A 406 7.29 -23.66 6.74
C HIS A 406 7.52 -23.52 5.23
N HIS A 407 7.48 -24.66 4.54
CA HIS A 407 7.13 -24.71 3.12
C HIS A 407 5.81 -25.47 2.99
N THR A 408 5.11 -25.33 1.87
CA THR A 408 3.88 -26.10 1.65
C THR A 408 4.20 -27.54 1.26
N TYR A 409 5.32 -27.79 0.57
CA TYR A 409 5.68 -29.05 -0.10
C TYR A 409 4.68 -29.47 -1.18
N GLU A 410 3.39 -29.50 -0.87
CA GLU A 410 2.28 -29.52 -1.81
C GLU A 410 1.34 -28.34 -1.50
N PRO A 411 1.05 -27.44 -2.47
CA PRO A 411 1.55 -27.43 -3.86
C PRO A 411 3.08 -27.24 -3.94
N ALA A 412 3.74 -28.04 -4.79
CA ALA A 412 5.19 -28.09 -4.89
C ALA A 412 5.83 -26.98 -5.73
N GLN A 413 5.08 -26.44 -6.70
CA GLN A 413 5.58 -25.37 -7.57
C GLN A 413 5.28 -24.01 -6.95
N PRO A 414 6.23 -23.06 -6.96
CA PRO A 414 5.94 -21.69 -6.57
C PRO A 414 4.86 -21.08 -7.46
N CYS A 415 3.88 -20.42 -6.86
CA CYS A 415 2.91 -19.61 -7.58
C CYS A 415 3.50 -18.22 -7.88
N THR A 416 3.30 -17.71 -9.09
CA THR A 416 3.98 -16.48 -9.60
C THR A 416 3.02 -15.37 -10.04
N ASP A 417 1.72 -15.62 -9.95
CA ASP A 417 0.65 -14.69 -10.22
C ASP A 417 -0.48 -14.90 -9.21
N PHE A 418 -1.29 -13.86 -9.01
CA PHE A 418 -2.35 -13.84 -8.03
C PHE A 418 -3.38 -14.95 -8.23
N ALA A 419 -3.81 -15.21 -9.47
CA ALA A 419 -4.81 -16.23 -9.76
C ALA A 419 -4.35 -17.62 -9.31
N ARG A 420 -3.08 -17.97 -9.60
CA ARG A 420 -2.48 -19.23 -9.18
C ARG A 420 -2.24 -19.29 -7.67
N CYS A 421 -1.72 -18.22 -7.06
CA CYS A 421 -1.49 -18.19 -5.63
C CYS A 421 -2.80 -18.28 -4.82
N ALA A 422 -3.86 -17.58 -5.25
CA ALA A 422 -5.18 -17.70 -4.65
C ALA A 422 -5.77 -19.11 -4.82
N ALA A 423 -5.56 -19.75 -5.99
CA ALA A 423 -5.98 -21.14 -6.21
C ALA A 423 -5.25 -22.13 -5.29
N ASP A 424 -3.93 -21.94 -5.11
CA ASP A 424 -3.09 -22.73 -4.20
C ASP A 424 -3.54 -22.55 -2.74
N MET A 425 -3.84 -21.32 -2.32
CA MET A 425 -4.42 -21.02 -1.00
C MET A 425 -5.73 -21.77 -0.76
N ARG A 426 -6.68 -21.71 -1.71
CA ARG A 426 -7.94 -22.45 -1.62
C ARG A 426 -7.72 -23.97 -1.62
N SER A 427 -6.75 -24.46 -2.39
CA SER A 427 -6.40 -25.89 -2.42
C SER A 427 -5.90 -26.38 -1.07
N MET A 428 -4.95 -25.65 -0.46
CA MET A 428 -4.46 -25.95 0.88
C MET A 428 -5.54 -25.86 1.95
N GLN A 429 -6.41 -24.86 1.88
CA GLN A 429 -7.51 -24.72 2.82
C GLN A 429 -8.49 -25.89 2.72
N ARG A 430 -8.91 -26.29 1.51
CA ARG A 430 -9.76 -27.47 1.31
C ARG A 430 -9.09 -28.74 1.83
N PHE A 431 -7.81 -28.95 1.54
CA PHE A 431 -7.09 -30.11 2.07
C PHE A 431 -7.07 -30.13 3.60
N HIS A 432 -6.80 -28.98 4.24
CA HIS A 432 -6.81 -28.89 5.70
C HIS A 432 -8.21 -29.09 6.31
N GLN A 433 -9.25 -28.52 5.72
CA GLN A 433 -10.61 -28.60 6.25
C GLN A 433 -11.30 -29.93 5.95
N ASP A 434 -11.24 -30.40 4.70
CA ASP A 434 -11.96 -31.58 4.22
C ASP A 434 -11.12 -32.85 4.33
N GLY A 435 -9.80 -32.74 4.14
CA GLY A 435 -8.87 -33.88 4.28
C GLY A 435 -8.49 -34.13 5.73
N ASN A 436 -8.01 -33.10 6.44
CA ASN A 436 -7.51 -33.25 7.82
C ASN A 436 -8.57 -32.98 8.91
N GLY A 437 -9.75 -32.47 8.54
CA GLY A 437 -10.81 -32.12 9.49
C GLY A 437 -10.49 -30.89 10.35
N TRP A 438 -9.57 -30.02 9.93
CA TRP A 438 -9.23 -28.80 10.67
C TRP A 438 -10.27 -27.71 10.47
N GLU A 439 -10.26 -26.73 11.36
CA GLU A 439 -11.21 -25.62 11.32
C GLU A 439 -10.95 -24.68 10.14
N ASP A 440 -9.70 -24.60 9.69
CA ASP A 440 -9.23 -23.70 8.63
C ASP A 440 -7.81 -24.08 8.19
N ILE A 441 -7.28 -23.38 7.19
CA ILE A 441 -5.87 -23.48 6.77
C ILE A 441 -4.93 -23.44 7.99
N GLY A 442 -3.90 -24.29 8.01
CA GLY A 442 -3.06 -24.47 9.20
C GLY A 442 -2.18 -23.26 9.55
N TYR A 443 -1.77 -22.48 8.55
CA TYR A 443 -0.79 -21.39 8.71
C TYR A 443 -1.44 -20.07 9.14
N SER A 444 -0.67 -19.23 9.83
CA SER A 444 -1.06 -17.84 10.09
C SER A 444 -1.01 -17.04 8.79
N PHE A 445 0.09 -17.17 8.04
CA PHE A 445 0.32 -16.50 6.75
C PHE A 445 1.00 -17.45 5.76
N VAL A 446 0.77 -17.19 4.47
CA VAL A 446 1.40 -17.93 3.38
C VAL A 446 1.97 -16.94 2.37
N VAL A 447 3.18 -17.16 1.87
CA VAL A 447 3.89 -16.23 0.97
C VAL A 447 4.02 -16.86 -0.41
N GLY A 448 3.49 -16.16 -1.41
CA GLY A 448 3.63 -16.51 -2.83
C GLY A 448 4.93 -15.98 -3.42
N SER A 449 5.30 -16.46 -4.62
CA SER A 449 6.39 -15.86 -5.40
C SER A 449 5.91 -14.73 -6.32
N ASP A 450 4.63 -14.40 -6.26
CA ASP A 450 3.97 -13.26 -6.89
C ASP A 450 4.23 -11.92 -6.16
N GLY A 451 4.91 -11.93 -5.00
CA GLY A 451 5.27 -10.73 -4.25
C GLY A 451 4.32 -10.38 -3.11
N TYR A 452 3.31 -11.22 -2.84
CA TYR A 452 2.31 -10.97 -1.80
C TYR A 452 2.36 -11.98 -0.65
N VAL A 453 1.87 -11.52 0.49
CA VAL A 453 1.51 -12.37 1.63
C VAL A 453 0.01 -12.62 1.58
N TYR A 454 -0.40 -13.84 1.86
CA TYR A 454 -1.80 -14.25 1.93
C TYR A 454 -2.16 -14.52 3.38
N GLU A 455 -3.23 -13.90 3.85
CA GLU A 455 -3.76 -14.13 5.19
C GLU A 455 -4.35 -15.54 5.27
N GLY A 456 -3.79 -16.38 6.14
CA GLY A 456 -4.39 -17.66 6.55
C GLY A 456 -5.31 -17.44 7.74
N ARG A 457 -4.91 -17.93 8.92
CA ARG A 457 -5.60 -17.60 10.18
C ARG A 457 -5.29 -16.20 10.71
N GLY A 458 -4.30 -15.52 10.14
CA GLY A 458 -4.00 -14.13 10.43
C GLY A 458 -3.32 -13.88 11.78
N TRP A 459 -3.39 -12.63 12.24
CA TRP A 459 -2.64 -12.13 13.40
C TRP A 459 -3.23 -12.49 14.77
N HIS A 460 -4.53 -12.80 14.83
CA HIS A 460 -5.27 -12.84 16.09
C HIS A 460 -5.74 -14.24 16.51
N TRP A 461 -5.62 -15.24 15.62
CA TRP A 461 -6.19 -16.56 15.83
C TRP A 461 -5.13 -17.67 15.80
N VAL A 462 -5.33 -18.67 16.66
CA VAL A 462 -4.41 -19.81 16.83
C VAL A 462 -4.35 -20.68 15.57
N GLY A 463 -3.13 -20.98 15.13
CA GLY A 463 -2.77 -21.85 14.01
C GLY A 463 -3.05 -23.35 14.22
N ALA A 464 -2.77 -24.13 13.18
CA ALA A 464 -2.64 -25.60 13.23
C ALA A 464 -1.37 -26.10 12.51
N HIS A 465 -0.34 -25.25 12.40
CA HIS A 465 0.87 -25.48 11.59
C HIS A 465 1.98 -26.24 12.31
N THR A 466 2.08 -26.14 13.65
CA THR A 466 3.17 -26.72 14.46
C THR A 466 2.59 -27.36 15.72
N LEU A 467 2.45 -28.69 15.71
CA LEU A 467 1.88 -29.45 16.82
C LEU A 467 2.57 -29.12 18.15
N GLY A 468 1.78 -28.77 19.18
CA GLY A 468 2.27 -28.39 20.51
C GLY A 468 2.74 -26.93 20.65
N HIS A 469 2.82 -26.17 19.55
CA HIS A 469 3.39 -24.82 19.54
C HIS A 469 2.51 -23.75 18.88
N ASN A 470 1.34 -24.13 18.33
CA ASN A 470 0.43 -23.24 17.59
C ASN A 470 0.00 -21.95 18.32
N GLN A 471 0.01 -21.94 19.66
CA GLN A 471 -0.40 -20.80 20.48
C GLN A 471 0.74 -19.81 20.79
N LEU A 472 1.99 -20.20 20.48
CA LEU A 472 3.19 -19.49 20.93
C LEU A 472 3.85 -18.67 19.82
N GLY A 473 3.51 -18.93 18.55
CA GLY A 473 4.14 -18.28 17.42
C GLY A 473 3.30 -18.30 16.15
N PHE A 474 3.63 -17.38 15.23
CA PHE A 474 3.03 -17.32 13.90
C PHE A 474 3.68 -18.36 12.99
N GLY A 475 2.87 -19.18 12.33
CA GLY A 475 3.33 -20.09 11.29
C GLY A 475 3.25 -19.43 9.91
N VAL A 476 4.40 -19.25 9.27
CA VAL A 476 4.51 -18.63 7.94
C VAL A 476 5.05 -19.66 6.95
N ALA A 477 4.26 -19.97 5.93
CA ALA A 477 4.63 -20.92 4.88
C ALA A 477 5.02 -20.23 3.58
N PHE A 478 6.04 -20.76 2.88
CA PHE A 478 6.28 -20.43 1.48
C PHE A 478 5.58 -21.43 0.57
N VAL A 479 4.85 -20.96 -0.44
CA VAL A 479 4.26 -21.83 -1.49
C VAL A 479 5.37 -22.47 -2.32
N GLY A 480 5.56 -23.78 -2.16
CA GLY A 480 6.48 -24.58 -2.96
C GLY A 480 7.24 -25.65 -2.16
N ASN A 481 8.08 -26.41 -2.87
CA ASN A 481 9.00 -27.39 -2.30
C ASN A 481 10.46 -26.88 -2.30
N TYR A 482 10.90 -26.42 -1.14
CA TYR A 482 12.25 -25.88 -0.93
C TYR A 482 13.26 -26.87 -0.33
N THR A 483 13.12 -28.16 -0.68
CA THR A 483 14.11 -29.17 -0.29
C THR A 483 15.44 -28.94 -1.01
N ALA A 484 15.41 -28.72 -2.32
CA ALA A 484 16.62 -28.55 -3.14
C ALA A 484 16.84 -27.12 -3.67
N ALA A 485 15.79 -26.29 -3.73
CA ALA A 485 15.85 -24.92 -4.22
C ALA A 485 15.45 -23.92 -3.13
N LEU A 486 15.76 -22.64 -3.34
CA LEU A 486 15.33 -21.54 -2.46
C LEU A 486 14.09 -20.83 -3.01
N PRO A 487 13.26 -20.22 -2.15
CA PRO A 487 12.28 -19.23 -2.58
C PRO A 487 12.94 -18.04 -3.29
N SER A 488 12.14 -17.24 -3.98
CA SER A 488 12.63 -15.99 -4.55
C SER A 488 13.22 -15.09 -3.46
N GLU A 489 14.23 -14.29 -3.80
CA GLU A 489 14.83 -13.35 -2.84
C GLU A 489 13.80 -12.33 -2.32
N ALA A 490 12.78 -11.98 -3.12
CA ALA A 490 11.67 -11.15 -2.66
C ALA A 490 10.87 -11.84 -1.53
N ALA A 491 10.46 -13.09 -1.72
CA ALA A 491 9.74 -13.83 -0.68
C ALA A 491 10.60 -14.03 0.58
N LEU A 492 11.90 -14.33 0.40
CA LEU A 492 12.83 -14.46 1.53
C LEU A 492 12.93 -13.16 2.34
N ARG A 493 13.07 -12.00 1.68
CA ARG A 493 13.06 -10.69 2.36
C ARG A 493 11.75 -10.43 3.10
N THR A 494 10.61 -10.77 2.50
CA THR A 494 9.30 -10.60 3.14
C THR A 494 9.18 -11.35 4.46
N VAL A 495 9.60 -12.63 4.50
CA VAL A 495 9.52 -13.44 5.74
C VAL A 495 10.65 -13.12 6.72
N ARG A 496 11.83 -12.76 6.23
CA ARG A 496 13.00 -12.45 7.07
C ARG A 496 12.88 -11.09 7.76
N ASP A 497 12.46 -10.07 7.02
CA ASP A 497 12.58 -8.67 7.43
C ASP A 497 11.21 -7.99 7.52
N GLU A 498 10.43 -7.97 6.44
CA GLU A 498 9.26 -7.09 6.30
C GLU A 498 8.12 -7.50 7.25
N LEU A 499 7.62 -8.74 7.12
CA LEU A 499 6.51 -9.27 7.91
C LEU A 499 6.79 -9.26 9.43
N PRO A 500 7.93 -9.79 9.93
CA PRO A 500 8.21 -9.76 11.37
C PRO A 500 8.45 -8.34 11.88
N SER A 501 9.09 -7.45 11.11
CA SER A 501 9.27 -6.05 11.55
C SER A 501 7.93 -5.34 11.73
N CYS A 502 6.97 -5.59 10.84
CA CYS A 502 5.60 -5.09 10.99
C CYS A 502 4.91 -5.69 12.20
N ALA A 503 5.02 -7.00 12.43
CA ALA A 503 4.44 -7.63 13.61
C ALA A 503 5.03 -7.07 14.91
N VAL A 504 6.34 -6.80 14.94
CA VAL A 504 7.03 -6.18 16.10
C VAL A 504 6.56 -4.75 16.31
N ARG A 505 6.58 -3.91 15.26
CA ARG A 505 6.05 -2.54 15.32
C ARG A 505 4.60 -2.52 15.75
N ALA A 506 3.81 -3.50 15.32
CA ALA A 506 2.41 -3.68 15.68
C ALA A 506 2.19 -4.21 17.11
N GLY A 507 3.22 -4.62 17.84
CA GLY A 507 3.09 -5.23 19.16
C GLY A 507 2.44 -6.61 19.13
N LEU A 508 2.47 -7.29 17.98
CA LEU A 508 1.96 -8.65 17.77
C LEU A 508 3.05 -9.70 18.00
N LEU A 509 4.32 -9.32 17.80
CA LEU A 509 5.50 -10.16 17.96
C LEU A 509 6.52 -9.45 18.88
N ARG A 510 7.17 -10.18 19.78
CA ARG A 510 8.22 -9.63 20.65
C ARG A 510 9.43 -9.19 19.82
N PRO A 511 10.11 -8.06 20.13
CA PRO A 511 11.31 -7.64 19.39
C PRO A 511 12.44 -8.68 19.35
N HIS A 512 12.57 -9.51 20.38
CA HIS A 512 13.60 -10.55 20.50
C HIS A 512 13.06 -11.96 20.19
N TYR A 513 12.05 -12.05 19.31
CA TYR A 513 11.46 -13.32 18.89
C TYR A 513 12.49 -14.31 18.35
N ALA A 514 12.13 -15.58 18.35
CA ALA A 514 12.93 -16.65 17.77
C ALA A 514 12.31 -17.13 16.45
N ALA A 515 13.08 -17.05 15.38
CA ALA A 515 12.76 -17.67 14.09
C ALA A 515 13.24 -19.13 14.10
N LEU A 516 12.32 -20.07 13.86
CA LEU A 516 12.59 -21.51 13.88
C LEU A 516 11.98 -22.18 12.65
N GLY A 517 12.68 -23.16 12.08
CA GLY A 517 12.10 -24.04 11.06
C GLY A 517 11.23 -25.11 11.71
N HIS A 518 10.14 -25.50 11.04
CA HIS A 518 9.20 -26.51 11.56
C HIS A 518 9.88 -27.79 12.10
N ARG A 519 10.88 -28.31 11.38
CA ARG A 519 11.71 -29.48 11.77
C ARG A 519 12.41 -29.38 13.11
N GLN A 520 12.59 -28.18 13.66
CA GLN A 520 13.22 -28.02 14.96
C GLN A 520 12.27 -28.46 16.09
N LEU A 521 10.96 -28.43 15.86
CA LEU A 521 9.94 -28.62 16.89
C LEU A 521 9.22 -29.97 16.76
N VAL A 522 9.06 -30.47 15.54
CA VAL A 522 8.40 -31.75 15.29
C VAL A 522 9.17 -32.58 14.25
N ARG A 523 8.89 -33.88 14.18
CA ARG A 523 9.49 -34.80 13.21
C ARG A 523 8.94 -34.56 11.81
N THR A 524 9.63 -33.73 11.03
CA THR A 524 9.27 -33.38 9.64
C THR A 524 10.49 -32.92 8.85
N HIS A 525 10.43 -33.00 7.52
CA HIS A 525 11.42 -32.37 6.63
C HIS A 525 11.12 -30.88 6.37
N CYS A 526 9.96 -30.37 6.77
CA CYS A 526 9.62 -28.95 6.62
C CYS A 526 10.62 -28.04 7.39
N PRO A 527 11.11 -26.91 6.85
CA PRO A 527 10.70 -26.23 5.62
C PRO A 527 11.50 -26.62 4.35
N GLY A 528 12.12 -27.80 4.32
CA GLY A 528 13.04 -28.22 3.25
C GLY A 528 14.50 -27.85 3.52
N ASP A 529 15.44 -28.66 3.03
CA ASP A 529 16.86 -28.58 3.42
C ASP A 529 17.56 -27.32 2.90
N ALA A 530 17.26 -26.89 1.68
CA ALA A 530 17.79 -25.63 1.15
C ALA A 530 17.27 -24.43 1.95
N LEU A 531 15.95 -24.33 2.17
CA LEU A 531 15.36 -23.22 2.94
C LEU A 531 15.79 -23.23 4.40
N PHE A 532 15.88 -24.40 5.06
CA PHE A 532 16.36 -24.48 6.44
C PHE A 532 17.82 -24.02 6.59
N ARG A 533 18.70 -24.40 5.65
CA ARG A 533 20.08 -23.88 5.63
C ARG A 533 20.11 -22.36 5.50
N ARG A 534 19.30 -21.78 4.61
CA ARG A 534 19.17 -20.32 4.49
C ARG A 534 18.60 -19.67 5.76
N LEU A 535 17.59 -20.27 6.38
CA LEU A 535 17.00 -19.78 7.64
C LEU A 535 18.04 -19.70 8.76
N SER A 536 18.98 -20.64 8.82
CA SER A 536 20.01 -20.67 9.87
C SER A 536 20.95 -19.45 9.89
N THR A 537 20.95 -18.65 8.82
CA THR A 537 21.76 -17.42 8.71
C THR A 537 20.97 -16.16 9.05
N TRP A 538 19.71 -16.26 9.47
CA TRP A 538 18.85 -15.09 9.75
C TRP A 538 19.15 -14.51 11.15
N PRO A 539 19.01 -13.19 11.35
CA PRO A 539 19.35 -12.53 12.63
C PRO A 539 18.62 -13.10 13.86
N HIS A 540 17.36 -13.51 13.70
CA HIS A 540 16.52 -14.05 14.78
C HIS A 540 16.51 -15.58 14.84
N PHE A 541 17.33 -16.26 14.04
CA PHE A 541 17.40 -17.71 14.08
C PHE A 541 17.94 -18.18 15.44
N ARG A 542 17.27 -19.16 16.04
CA ARG A 542 17.78 -19.83 17.24
C ARG A 542 18.03 -21.30 16.96
N ALA A 543 19.29 -21.72 17.10
CA ALA A 543 19.60 -23.13 17.26
C ALA A 543 18.94 -23.61 18.55
N ILE A 544 18.24 -24.76 18.52
CA ILE A 544 17.75 -25.36 19.75
C ILE A 544 18.99 -25.84 20.52
N VAL A 545 19.34 -25.12 21.57
CA VAL A 545 20.19 -25.65 22.63
C VAL A 545 19.29 -26.64 23.37
N LYS A 546 19.65 -27.93 23.36
CA LYS A 546 18.96 -28.96 24.16
C LYS A 546 18.65 -28.39 25.55
N PRO A 547 17.48 -28.66 26.14
CA PRO A 547 17.20 -28.21 27.49
C PRO A 547 18.38 -28.62 28.37
N ARG A 548 18.98 -27.65 29.09
CA ARG A 548 20.04 -27.93 30.07
C ARG A 548 19.53 -29.11 30.88
N THR A 549 20.23 -30.24 30.75
CA THR A 549 19.93 -31.47 31.47
C THR A 549 19.55 -31.11 32.89
N ALA A 550 18.36 -31.56 33.31
CA ALA A 550 17.95 -31.52 34.69
C ALA A 550 19.16 -31.91 35.55
N ARG A 551 19.54 -30.99 36.44
CA ARG A 551 20.58 -31.18 37.44
C ARG A 551 20.36 -32.55 38.07
N ARG A 552 21.33 -33.47 37.93
CA ARG A 552 21.38 -34.73 38.68
C ARG A 552 21.18 -34.38 40.15
N THR A 553 19.99 -34.62 40.67
CA THR A 553 19.73 -34.71 42.10
C THR A 553 19.64 -36.20 42.42
N SER A 554 20.73 -36.69 43.01
CA SER A 554 20.82 -37.78 43.98
C SER A 554 19.92 -39.02 43.77
N GLU A 555 20.51 -40.08 43.24
CA GLU A 555 20.79 -41.29 44.00
C GLU A 555 19.96 -41.50 45.29
N ARG A 556 18.71 -41.95 45.16
CA ARG A 556 18.06 -42.84 46.15
C ARG A 556 16.79 -43.46 45.58
N SER A 557 16.88 -44.72 45.19
CA SER A 557 15.92 -45.81 45.49
C SER A 557 16.11 -46.93 44.47
N ARG A 558 16.95 -47.91 44.84
CA ARG A 558 16.85 -49.26 44.29
C ARG A 558 15.56 -49.87 44.85
N ARG A 559 14.60 -50.17 43.98
CA ARG A 559 13.71 -51.33 44.11
C ARG A 559 13.48 -51.92 42.73
N GLU A 560 13.88 -53.18 42.57
CA GLU A 560 13.65 -54.00 41.38
C GLU A 560 12.15 -54.13 41.08
N PRO A 561 11.74 -54.18 39.81
CA PRO A 561 10.43 -54.69 39.42
C PRO A 561 10.41 -56.22 39.47
N PRO A 562 9.31 -56.86 39.90
CA PRO A 562 9.17 -58.31 39.84
C PRO A 562 9.08 -58.78 38.38
N ALA A 563 9.66 -59.95 38.10
CA ALA A 563 9.73 -60.58 36.79
C ALA A 563 8.35 -60.88 36.19
N LEU A 564 8.18 -60.56 34.90
CA LEU A 564 7.05 -61.03 34.09
C LEU A 564 7.13 -62.56 33.93
N ALA A 565 6.02 -63.24 34.24
CA ALA A 565 5.77 -64.61 33.83
C ALA A 565 5.43 -64.68 32.32
N PRO A 566 5.76 -65.77 31.61
CA PRO A 566 5.61 -65.88 30.17
C PRO A 566 4.15 -66.09 29.74
N ALA A 567 3.86 -65.63 28.53
CA ALA A 567 2.58 -65.72 27.84
C ALA A 567 2.09 -67.17 27.71
N ALA A 568 0.84 -67.42 28.14
CA ALA A 568 0.09 -68.60 27.79
C ALA A 568 -0.57 -68.39 26.43
N THR A 569 -0.16 -69.22 25.48
CA THR A 569 -0.91 -69.61 24.30
C THR A 569 -2.19 -70.32 24.71
N GLU A 570 -3.33 -70.01 24.10
CA GLU A 570 -4.40 -70.98 23.92
C GLU A 570 -4.97 -70.94 22.49
N PRO A 571 -5.32 -72.11 21.92
CA PRO A 571 -5.89 -72.23 20.58
C PRO A 571 -7.43 -72.34 20.59
N GLN A 572 -7.99 -71.97 19.44
CA GLN A 572 -9.39 -72.06 18.97
C GLN A 572 -10.36 -70.97 19.44
#